data_AF-A0A2M9U7A6-F1
#
_entry.id   AF-A0A2M9U7A6-F1
#
_cell.length_a   1.000
_cell.length_b   1.000
_cell.length_c   1.000
_cell.angle_alpha   90.00
_cell.angle_beta   90.00
_cell.angle_gamma   90.00
#
_symmetry.space_group_name_H-M   'P 1'
#
loop_
_entity.id
_entity.type
_entity.pdbx_description
1 polymer ?
#
loop_
_entity_poly.entity_id
_entity_poly.type
_entity_poly.pdbx_seq_one_letter_code
_entity_poly.pdbx_strand_id
1 'polypeptide(L)'
;MIYLLLSILSSTLIYVVFKLLEKHNIYRLHALIFNYLIAFVLGMSMQSDLQFSDILEIPSNDWFYGAVGLGIMFITIFNFMVITTQKSGLSVVSVASKMSLAIPVIFVIFYYDESLNTMKIFGILLALVSVYLVSIKTKKGIKIDKKNLIYPAIVFIGSGIIESGIKFFENDYIKESDIAIFSASLFLCAMTTGLIALTLTRKNRTTPIKLKAVIGGFCLGIPNYFSIYFFINALRIETLSDSAVFILNSVSIVLLSTLIGIFAFGEKLIPKNWIGIAVAIVSLVLISLFN
;
A
#
# COMPACT_ATOMS: atom_id res chain seq x y z
N MET A 1 -20.18 -0.29 9.42
CA MET A 1 -20.29 0.44 8.13
C MET A 1 -19.41 1.68 8.07
N ILE A 2 -19.43 2.57 9.08
CA ILE A 2 -18.61 3.80 9.07
C ILE A 2 -17.10 3.54 8.94
N TYR A 3 -16.57 2.52 9.62
CA TYR A 3 -15.16 2.14 9.53
C TYR A 3 -14.74 1.74 8.11
N LEU A 4 -15.58 1.00 7.39
CA LEU A 4 -15.30 0.64 5.99
C LEU A 4 -15.19 1.90 5.11
N LEU A 5 -16.13 2.84 5.25
CA LEU A 5 -16.10 4.11 4.52
C LEU A 5 -14.82 4.91 4.84
N LEU A 6 -14.46 5.01 6.13
CA LEU A 6 -13.27 5.73 6.56
C LEU A 6 -11.98 5.06 6.08
N SER A 7 -11.94 3.73 6.01
CA SER A 7 -10.80 2.98 5.44
C SER A 7 -10.63 3.26 3.95
N ILE A 8 -11.74 3.24 3.20
CA ILE A 8 -11.75 3.58 1.77
C ILE A 8 -11.26 5.01 1.56
N LEU A 9 -11.82 5.99 2.28
CA LEU A 9 -11.46 7.40 2.15
C LEU A 9 -9.99 7.64 2.51
N SER A 10 -9.51 7.06 3.61
CA SER A 10 -8.12 7.21 4.06
C SER A 10 -7.16 6.59 3.05
N SER A 11 -7.45 5.37 2.58
CA SER A 11 -6.64 4.68 1.56
C SER A 11 -6.61 5.44 0.24
N THR A 12 -7.75 5.96 -0.23
CA THR A 12 -7.80 6.75 -1.45
C THR A 12 -7.05 8.08 -1.29
N LEU A 13 -7.12 8.71 -0.12
CA LEU A 13 -6.42 9.96 0.17
C LEU A 13 -4.90 9.80 0.07
N ILE A 14 -4.33 8.63 0.41
CA ILE A 14 -2.91 8.32 0.20
C ILE A 14 -2.51 8.52 -1.28
N TYR A 15 -3.27 7.94 -2.21
CA TYR A 15 -3.01 8.07 -3.65
C TYR A 15 -3.20 9.51 -4.16
N VAL A 16 -4.18 10.23 -3.61
CA VAL A 16 -4.39 11.66 -3.89
C VAL A 16 -3.18 12.47 -3.45
N VAL A 17 -2.67 12.23 -2.25
CA VAL A 17 -1.50 12.93 -1.71
C VAL A 17 -0.26 12.63 -2.55
N PHE A 18 -0.05 11.38 -3.00
CA PHE A 18 1.04 11.06 -3.93
C PHE A 18 1.05 11.94 -5.18
N LYS A 19 -0.14 12.27 -5.72
CA LYS A 19 -0.28 13.16 -6.86
C LYS A 19 -0.08 14.63 -6.50
N LEU A 20 -0.52 15.05 -5.32
CA LEU A 20 -0.27 16.39 -4.81
C LEU A 20 1.22 16.65 -4.54
N LEU A 21 1.98 15.63 -4.12
CA LEU A 21 3.45 15.72 -4.02
C LEU A 21 4.08 16.09 -5.36
N GLU A 22 3.56 15.54 -6.47
CA GLU A 22 3.99 15.92 -7.83
C GLU A 22 3.62 17.36 -8.15
N LYS A 23 2.34 17.70 -8.00
CA LYS A 23 1.79 19.02 -8.36
C LYS A 23 2.51 20.16 -7.64
N HIS A 24 2.94 19.93 -6.39
CA HIS A 24 3.65 20.90 -5.57
C HIS A 24 5.18 20.76 -5.60
N ASN A 25 5.73 19.88 -6.45
CA ASN A 25 7.17 19.62 -6.56
C ASN A 25 7.83 19.30 -5.21
N ILE A 26 7.13 18.54 -4.37
CA ILE A 26 7.61 18.14 -3.06
C ILE A 26 8.58 16.97 -3.22
N TYR A 27 9.71 17.03 -2.52
CA TYR A 27 10.66 15.93 -2.53
C TYR A 27 10.08 14.71 -1.82
N ARG A 28 9.75 13.68 -2.61
CA ARG A 28 9.02 12.49 -2.16
C ARG A 28 9.65 11.79 -0.95
N LEU A 29 10.98 11.66 -0.91
CA LEU A 29 11.65 10.96 0.20
C LEU A 29 11.44 11.69 1.54
N HIS A 30 11.49 13.02 1.55
CA HIS A 30 11.18 13.79 2.76
C HIS A 30 9.73 13.57 3.23
N ALA A 31 8.77 13.65 2.30
CA ALA A 31 7.36 13.42 2.62
C ALA A 31 7.13 12.00 3.17
N LEU A 32 7.82 10.99 2.64
CA LEU A 32 7.72 9.61 3.13
C LEU A 32 8.32 9.43 4.52
N ILE A 33 9.45 10.07 4.82
CA ILE A 33 10.04 10.04 6.17
C ILE A 33 9.05 10.64 7.18
N PHE A 34 8.49 11.81 6.90
CA PHE A 34 7.50 12.44 7.78
C PHE A 34 6.19 11.64 7.85
N ASN A 35 5.76 11.00 6.76
CA ASN A 35 4.63 10.06 6.77
C ASN A 35 4.81 8.94 7.80
N TYR A 36 5.96 8.27 7.76
CA TYR A 36 6.24 7.18 8.69
C TYR A 36 6.47 7.66 10.12
N LEU A 37 7.08 8.84 10.31
CA LEU A 37 7.15 9.47 11.63
C LEU A 37 5.76 9.69 12.23
N ILE A 38 4.84 10.27 11.46
CA ILE A 38 3.48 10.55 11.93
C ILE A 38 2.70 9.26 12.17
N ALA A 39 2.81 8.27 11.28
CA ALA A 39 2.17 6.98 11.46
C ALA A 39 2.70 6.23 12.70
N PHE A 40 4.00 6.32 12.97
CA PHE A 40 4.61 5.80 14.20
C PHE A 40 4.08 6.50 15.45
N VAL A 41 4.08 7.84 15.48
CA VAL A 41 3.60 8.62 16.62
C VAL A 41 2.12 8.34 16.90
N LEU A 42 1.28 8.25 15.86
CA LEU A 42 -0.13 7.88 16.01
C LEU A 42 -0.30 6.44 16.48
N GLY A 43 0.50 5.50 15.97
CA GLY A 43 0.47 4.11 16.41
C GLY A 43 0.79 3.96 17.89
N MET A 44 1.84 4.65 18.35
CA MET A 44 2.23 4.66 19.76
C MET A 44 1.21 5.39 20.64
N SER A 45 0.65 6.51 20.19
CA SER A 45 -0.27 7.31 21.02
C SER A 45 -1.66 6.70 21.19
N MET A 46 -2.07 5.83 20.27
CA MET A 46 -3.34 5.10 20.36
C MET A 46 -3.24 3.85 21.23
N GLN A 47 -2.05 3.53 21.76
CA GLN A 47 -1.84 2.38 22.62
C GLN A 47 -1.92 2.83 24.09
N SER A 48 -2.96 2.39 24.79
CA SER A 48 -3.32 2.87 26.14
C SER A 48 -2.41 2.35 27.26
N ASP A 49 -1.75 1.22 27.04
CA ASP A 49 -1.13 0.43 28.12
C ASP A 49 0.38 0.16 27.92
N LEU A 50 1.06 0.95 27.08
CA LEU A 50 2.51 0.78 26.87
C LEU A 50 3.31 1.20 28.10
N GLN A 51 3.98 0.25 28.74
CA GLN A 51 5.01 0.56 29.71
C GLN A 51 6.35 0.79 29.02
N PHE A 52 7.22 1.59 29.64
CA PHE A 52 8.56 1.85 29.10
C PHE A 52 9.41 0.58 29.01
N SER A 53 9.14 -0.41 29.86
CA SER A 53 9.75 -1.75 29.81
C SER A 53 9.46 -2.47 28.50
N ASP A 54 8.23 -2.37 27.99
CA ASP A 54 7.80 -3.08 26.78
C ASP A 54 8.57 -2.59 25.54
N ILE A 55 8.98 -1.32 25.54
CA ILE A 55 9.77 -0.70 24.46
C ILE A 55 11.21 -1.24 24.43
N LEU A 56 11.79 -1.50 25.61
CA LEU A 56 13.17 -2.00 25.74
C LEU A 56 13.30 -3.46 25.30
N GLU A 57 12.21 -4.24 25.39
CA GLU A 57 12.16 -5.64 24.98
C GLU A 57 11.91 -5.83 23.47
N ILE A 58 11.52 -4.77 22.74
CA ILE A 58 11.23 -4.83 21.30
C ILE A 58 12.33 -5.53 20.49
N PRO A 59 13.64 -5.20 20.66
CA PRO A 59 14.70 -5.82 19.87
C PRO A 59 14.91 -7.32 20.17
N SER A 60 14.38 -7.81 21.30
CA SER A 60 14.50 -9.21 21.71
C SER A 60 13.37 -10.09 21.16
N ASN A 61 12.36 -9.51 20.52
CA ASN A 61 11.28 -10.26 19.90
C ASN A 61 11.70 -10.91 18.58
N ASP A 62 11.23 -12.14 18.33
CA ASP A 62 11.56 -12.92 17.13
C ASP A 62 11.12 -12.23 15.82
N TRP A 63 10.07 -11.42 15.86
CA TRP A 63 9.57 -10.65 14.72
C TRP A 63 10.38 -9.38 14.42
N PHE A 64 11.30 -8.95 15.30
CA PHE A 64 12.00 -7.66 15.17
C PHE A 64 12.78 -7.52 13.86
N TYR A 65 13.57 -8.53 13.50
CA TYR A 65 14.31 -8.51 12.24
C TYR A 65 13.38 -8.54 11.02
N GLY A 66 12.22 -9.19 11.15
CA GLY A 66 11.12 -9.12 10.20
C GLY A 66 10.60 -7.70 10.01
N ALA A 67 10.36 -6.99 11.12
CA ALA A 67 9.93 -5.60 11.11
C ALA A 67 10.98 -4.67 10.47
N VAL A 68 12.27 -4.90 10.70
CA VAL A 68 13.35 -4.17 10.04
C VAL A 68 13.30 -4.37 8.52
N GLY A 69 13.25 -5.63 8.07
CA GLY A 69 13.20 -5.97 6.64
C GLY A 69 11.97 -5.40 5.93
N LEU A 70 10.79 -5.53 6.55
CA LEU A 70 9.54 -4.98 6.04
C LEU A 70 9.53 -3.45 6.06
N GLY A 71 10.11 -2.81 7.08
CA GLY A 71 10.26 -1.35 7.14
C GLY A 71 11.07 -0.79 5.95
N ILE A 72 12.16 -1.47 5.58
CA ILE A 72 12.95 -1.13 4.38
C ILE A 72 12.11 -1.27 3.11
N MET A 73 11.33 -2.36 3.01
CA MET A 73 10.43 -2.56 1.87
C MET A 73 9.33 -1.49 1.83
N PHE A 74 8.74 -1.13 2.96
CA PHE A 74 7.69 -0.11 3.05
C PHE A 74 8.11 1.21 2.42
N ILE A 75 9.24 1.78 2.85
CA ILE A 75 9.69 3.06 2.29
C ILE A 75 10.09 2.95 0.82
N THR A 76 10.68 1.82 0.43
CA THR A 76 11.09 1.57 -0.96
C THR A 76 9.88 1.49 -1.89
N ILE A 77 8.89 0.66 -1.51
CA ILE A 77 7.69 0.44 -2.31
C ILE A 77 6.77 1.66 -2.30
N PHE A 78 6.59 2.35 -1.17
CA PHE A 78 5.87 3.63 -1.17
C PHE A 78 6.52 4.67 -2.08
N ASN A 79 7.85 4.74 -2.13
CA ASN A 79 8.54 5.61 -3.08
C ASN A 79 8.25 5.20 -4.54
N PHE A 80 8.18 3.89 -4.85
CA PHE A 80 7.75 3.41 -6.16
C PHE A 80 6.26 3.65 -6.44
N MET A 81 5.39 3.62 -5.43
CA MET A 81 3.98 4.00 -5.57
C MET A 81 3.86 5.48 -5.92
N VAL A 82 4.60 6.37 -5.26
CA VAL A 82 4.66 7.79 -5.62
C VAL A 82 5.12 7.94 -7.08
N ILE A 83 6.23 7.30 -7.48
CA ILE A 83 6.73 7.36 -8.86
C ILE A 83 5.69 6.83 -9.87
N THR A 84 5.02 5.74 -9.55
CA THR A 84 3.96 5.15 -10.39
C THR A 84 2.77 6.10 -10.51
N THR A 85 2.37 6.75 -9.42
CA THR A 85 1.29 7.75 -9.44
C THR A 85 1.66 8.94 -10.33
N GLN A 86 2.91 9.39 -10.27
CA GLN A 86 3.43 10.51 -11.06
C GLN A 86 3.44 10.18 -12.55
N LYS A 87 4.04 9.04 -12.91
CA LYS A 87 4.22 8.65 -14.32
C LYS A 87 2.98 8.03 -14.96
N SER A 88 2.30 7.17 -14.20
CA SER A 88 1.25 6.28 -14.70
C SER A 88 -0.15 6.64 -14.19
N GLY A 89 -0.27 7.42 -13.12
CA GLY A 89 -1.56 7.94 -12.63
C GLY A 89 -2.14 7.14 -11.46
N LEU A 90 -3.24 7.64 -10.90
CA LEU A 90 -3.91 7.10 -9.72
C LEU A 90 -4.54 5.72 -9.97
N SER A 91 -5.16 5.54 -11.12
CA SER A 91 -5.77 4.25 -11.50
C SER A 91 -4.73 3.13 -11.55
N VAL A 92 -3.55 3.41 -12.12
CA VAL A 92 -2.48 2.42 -12.28
C VAL A 92 -1.88 2.01 -10.94
N VAL A 93 -1.53 2.97 -10.08
CA VAL A 93 -0.93 2.65 -8.77
C VAL A 93 -1.92 1.91 -7.86
N SER A 94 -3.20 2.29 -7.87
CA SER A 94 -4.21 1.67 -7.02
C SER A 94 -4.55 0.26 -7.49
N VAL A 95 -4.65 0.01 -8.80
CA VAL A 95 -4.81 -1.35 -9.34
C VAL A 95 -3.56 -2.17 -9.03
N ALA A 96 -2.35 -1.68 -9.31
CA ALA A 96 -1.12 -2.42 -9.02
C ALA A 96 -0.98 -2.78 -7.53
N SER A 97 -1.34 -1.85 -6.63
CA SER A 97 -1.25 -2.04 -5.20
C SER A 97 -2.37 -2.90 -4.61
N LYS A 98 -3.58 -2.92 -5.17
CA LYS A 98 -4.69 -3.74 -4.65
C LYS A 98 -4.74 -5.13 -5.25
N MET A 99 -4.23 -5.30 -6.47
CA MET A 99 -4.10 -6.62 -7.09
C MET A 99 -2.94 -7.42 -6.51
N SER A 100 -2.02 -6.79 -5.76
CA SER A 100 -0.89 -7.49 -5.15
C SER A 100 -1.31 -8.63 -4.23
N LEU A 101 -2.55 -8.63 -3.74
CA LEU A 101 -3.19 -9.72 -3.00
C LEU A 101 -3.00 -11.10 -3.65
N ALA A 102 -2.88 -11.17 -4.97
CA ALA A 102 -2.57 -12.42 -5.65
C ALA A 102 -1.30 -13.10 -5.10
N ILE A 103 -0.31 -12.33 -4.64
CA ILE A 103 0.96 -12.83 -4.10
C ILE A 103 0.80 -13.42 -2.69
N PRO A 104 0.18 -12.74 -1.71
CA PRO A 104 -0.19 -13.36 -0.43
C PRO A 104 -0.99 -14.64 -0.58
N VAL A 105 -1.92 -14.69 -1.53
CA VAL A 105 -2.72 -15.90 -1.77
C VAL A 105 -1.85 -17.05 -2.31
N ILE A 106 -0.96 -16.77 -3.26
CA ILE A 106 0.02 -17.76 -3.72
C ILE A 106 0.90 -18.22 -2.55
N PHE A 107 1.39 -17.28 -1.73
CA PHE A 107 2.24 -17.60 -0.57
C PHE A 107 1.54 -18.54 0.41
N VAL A 108 0.27 -18.26 0.73
CA VAL A 108 -0.47 -19.09 1.69
C VAL A 108 -0.76 -20.49 1.14
N ILE A 109 -1.10 -20.60 -0.15
CA ILE A 109 -1.29 -21.90 -0.82
C ILE A 109 -0.03 -22.76 -0.74
N PHE A 110 1.15 -22.18 -0.97
CA PHE A 110 2.40 -22.94 -0.95
C PHE A 110 2.98 -23.16 0.45
N TYR A 111 2.81 -22.22 1.38
CA TYR A 111 3.43 -22.27 2.69
C TYR A 111 2.56 -22.97 3.73
N TYR A 112 1.24 -22.79 3.68
CA TYR A 112 0.27 -23.39 4.62
C TYR A 112 -0.51 -24.56 3.99
N ASP A 113 -0.07 -25.07 2.83
CA ASP A 113 -0.71 -26.18 2.10
C ASP A 113 -2.22 -25.98 1.87
N GLU A 114 -2.63 -24.74 1.62
CA GLU A 114 -4.03 -24.40 1.42
C GLU A 114 -4.54 -24.93 0.07
N SER A 115 -5.80 -25.41 0.05
CA SER A 115 -6.35 -26.05 -1.14
C SER A 115 -6.38 -25.10 -2.35
N LEU A 116 -5.79 -25.57 -3.45
CA LEU A 116 -5.63 -24.79 -4.67
C LEU A 116 -6.87 -24.95 -5.56
N ASN A 117 -7.76 -23.96 -5.53
CA ASN A 117 -8.97 -23.94 -6.34
C ASN A 117 -8.68 -23.38 -7.74
N THR A 118 -9.24 -23.98 -8.79
CA THR A 118 -9.15 -23.48 -10.18
C THR A 118 -9.58 -22.01 -10.32
N MET A 119 -10.58 -21.57 -9.53
CA MET A 119 -11.02 -20.19 -9.49
C MET A 119 -9.97 -19.24 -8.88
N LYS A 120 -9.20 -19.68 -7.87
CA LYS A 120 -8.06 -18.92 -7.31
C LYS A 120 -6.99 -18.71 -8.39
N ILE A 121 -6.64 -19.76 -9.15
CA ILE A 121 -5.67 -19.65 -10.27
C ILE A 121 -6.13 -18.62 -11.28
N PHE A 122 -7.39 -18.72 -11.72
CA PHE A 122 -7.92 -17.79 -12.71
C PHE A 122 -7.92 -16.36 -12.18
N GLY A 123 -8.32 -16.15 -10.92
CA GLY A 123 -8.23 -14.85 -10.24
C GLY A 123 -6.81 -14.27 -10.24
N ILE A 124 -5.80 -15.08 -9.91
CA ILE A 124 -4.37 -14.69 -9.94
C ILE A 124 -3.92 -14.29 -11.36
N LEU A 125 -4.28 -15.07 -12.38
CA LEU A 125 -3.94 -14.74 -13.76
C LEU A 125 -4.60 -13.43 -14.21
N LEU A 126 -5.87 -13.22 -13.84
CA LEU A 126 -6.57 -11.96 -14.11
C LEU A 126 -5.93 -10.78 -13.37
N ALA A 127 -5.38 -10.97 -12.16
CA ALA A 127 -4.66 -9.92 -11.44
C ALA A 127 -3.48 -9.42 -12.28
N LEU A 128 -2.65 -10.33 -12.78
CA LEU A 128 -1.50 -10.00 -13.64
C LEU A 128 -1.92 -9.29 -14.94
N VAL A 129 -2.96 -9.80 -15.60
CA VAL A 129 -3.52 -9.20 -16.82
C VAL A 129 -4.05 -7.80 -16.54
N SER A 130 -4.77 -7.60 -15.44
CA SER A 130 -5.35 -6.29 -15.08
C SER A 130 -4.28 -5.22 -14.88
N VAL A 131 -3.21 -5.54 -14.14
CA VAL A 131 -2.08 -4.63 -13.91
C VAL A 131 -1.44 -4.24 -15.23
N TYR A 132 -1.25 -5.19 -16.13
CA TYR A 132 -0.72 -4.92 -17.47
C TYR A 132 -1.65 -4.03 -18.31
N LEU A 133 -2.96 -4.33 -18.34
CA LEU A 133 -3.94 -3.58 -19.13
C LEU A 133 -4.10 -2.13 -18.65
N VAL A 134 -4.13 -1.91 -17.33
CA VAL A 134 -4.26 -0.57 -16.73
C VAL A 134 -2.96 0.23 -16.90
N SER A 135 -1.80 -0.43 -16.83
CA SER A 135 -0.50 0.25 -16.94
C SER A 135 -0.17 0.73 -18.37
N ILE A 136 -0.84 0.21 -19.39
CA ILE A 136 -0.62 0.63 -20.78
C ILE A 136 -1.34 1.95 -21.05
N LYS A 137 -0.57 2.99 -21.36
CA LYS A 137 -1.07 4.23 -21.95
C LYS A 137 -0.83 4.22 -23.46
N THR A 138 -1.88 4.41 -24.24
CA THR A 138 -1.77 4.65 -25.68
C THR A 138 -2.27 6.05 -25.97
N LYS A 139 -1.39 6.94 -26.44
CA LYS A 139 -1.80 8.09 -27.23
C LYS A 139 -1.34 7.82 -28.66
N LYS A 140 -2.26 8.03 -29.61
CA LYS A 140 -2.02 8.04 -31.06
C LYS A 140 -0.63 8.61 -31.36
N GLY A 141 0.18 7.86 -32.10
CA GLY A 141 1.46 8.30 -32.66
C GLY A 141 2.41 8.93 -31.65
N ILE A 142 3.16 8.12 -30.92
CA ILE A 142 4.56 8.29 -30.46
C ILE A 142 4.83 7.16 -29.45
N LYS A 143 6.02 6.56 -29.58
CA LYS A 143 6.52 5.31 -28.98
C LYS A 143 5.94 4.94 -27.60
N ILE A 144 5.49 3.68 -27.49
CA ILE A 144 5.21 3.00 -26.23
C ILE A 144 6.49 3.06 -25.37
N ASP A 145 6.52 3.87 -24.31
CA ASP A 145 7.64 3.81 -23.37
C ASP A 145 7.40 2.69 -22.37
N LYS A 146 7.58 1.44 -22.84
CA LYS A 146 7.52 0.19 -22.06
C LYS A 146 8.35 0.29 -20.78
N LYS A 147 9.36 1.17 -20.73
CA LYS A 147 10.16 1.46 -19.53
C LYS A 147 9.33 1.91 -18.33
N ASN A 148 8.15 2.48 -18.52
CA ASN A 148 7.30 2.90 -17.40
C ASN A 148 6.44 1.76 -16.81
N LEU A 149 6.38 0.58 -17.45
CA LEU A 149 5.70 -0.60 -16.91
C LEU A 149 6.46 -1.23 -15.75
N ILE A 150 7.76 -0.93 -15.61
CA ILE A 150 8.57 -1.45 -14.51
C ILE A 150 8.07 -0.94 -13.15
N TYR A 151 7.55 0.29 -13.07
CA TYR A 151 7.13 0.86 -11.79
C TYR A 151 5.86 0.21 -11.23
N PRO A 152 4.76 0.06 -12.01
CA PRO A 152 3.60 -0.72 -11.59
C PRO A 152 3.96 -2.17 -11.24
N ALA A 153 4.89 -2.80 -11.98
CA ALA A 153 5.32 -4.16 -11.69
C ALA A 153 6.06 -4.26 -10.35
N ILE A 154 6.98 -3.31 -10.06
CA ILE A 154 7.66 -3.22 -8.76
C ILE A 154 6.64 -2.97 -7.64
N VAL A 155 5.65 -2.11 -7.86
CA VAL A 155 4.59 -1.86 -6.87
C VAL A 155 3.77 -3.13 -6.63
N PHE A 156 3.35 -3.85 -7.67
CA PHE A 156 2.58 -5.08 -7.54
C PHE A 156 3.37 -6.15 -6.76
N ILE A 157 4.60 -6.45 -7.19
CA ILE A 157 5.44 -7.46 -6.56
C ILE A 157 5.79 -7.06 -5.13
N GLY A 158 6.28 -5.83 -4.95
CA GLY A 158 6.74 -5.34 -3.65
C GLY A 158 5.63 -5.20 -2.62
N SER A 159 4.44 -4.72 -3.03
CA SER A 159 3.29 -4.66 -2.12
C SER A 159 2.85 -6.07 -1.73
N GLY A 160 2.89 -7.02 -2.66
CA GLY A 160 2.56 -8.41 -2.39
C GLY A 160 3.53 -9.07 -1.42
N ILE A 161 4.84 -8.81 -1.55
CA ILE A 161 5.85 -9.28 -0.60
C ILE A 161 5.63 -8.67 0.79
N ILE A 162 5.31 -7.37 0.87
CA ILE A 162 4.98 -6.71 2.14
C ILE A 162 3.76 -7.36 2.78
N GLU A 163 2.68 -7.55 2.03
CA GLU A 163 1.44 -8.17 2.52
C GLU A 163 1.65 -9.63 2.95
N SER A 164 2.40 -10.43 2.18
CA SER A 164 2.77 -11.80 2.56
C SER A 164 3.60 -11.83 3.84
N GLY A 165 4.59 -10.93 3.94
CA GLY A 165 5.46 -10.85 5.10
C GLY A 165 4.70 -10.44 6.36
N ILE A 166 3.82 -9.44 6.27
CA ILE A 166 2.94 -9.07 7.39
C ILE A 166 2.11 -10.29 7.81
N LYS A 167 1.46 -10.97 6.87
CA LYS A 167 0.62 -12.15 7.16
C LYS A 167 1.41 -13.30 7.80
N PHE A 168 2.64 -13.54 7.34
CA PHE A 168 3.54 -14.53 7.94
C PHE A 168 3.89 -14.20 9.38
N PHE A 169 4.30 -12.96 9.67
CA PHE A 169 4.62 -12.57 11.05
C PHE A 169 3.38 -12.53 11.93
N GLU A 170 2.24 -12.09 11.40
CA GLU A 170 0.95 -12.05 12.12
C GLU A 170 0.49 -13.44 12.55
N ASN A 171 0.61 -14.45 11.68
CA ASN A 171 0.17 -15.81 11.97
C ASN A 171 1.14 -16.59 12.87
N ASP A 172 2.45 -16.44 12.65
CA ASP A 172 3.43 -17.39 13.19
C ASP A 172 4.26 -16.82 14.36
N TYR A 173 4.32 -15.49 14.52
CA TYR A 173 5.26 -14.83 15.46
C TYR A 173 4.66 -13.75 16.35
N ILE A 174 3.49 -13.19 16.00
CA ILE A 174 2.91 -12.02 16.68
C ILE A 174 1.66 -12.45 17.45
N LYS A 175 1.60 -12.11 18.74
CA LYS A 175 0.37 -12.21 19.53
C LYS A 175 -0.55 -11.05 19.18
N GLU A 176 -1.86 -11.23 19.29
CA GLU A 176 -2.84 -10.15 18.98
C GLU A 176 -2.57 -8.85 19.75
N SER A 177 -2.04 -8.93 20.98
CA SER A 177 -1.65 -7.77 21.80
C SER A 177 -0.52 -6.93 21.19
N ASP A 178 0.31 -7.54 20.34
CA ASP A 178 1.58 -6.98 19.91
C ASP A 178 1.50 -6.39 18.48
N ILE A 179 0.37 -6.56 17.79
CA ILE A 179 0.15 -6.06 16.42
C ILE A 179 0.39 -4.54 16.31
N ALA A 180 -0.02 -3.79 17.33
CA ALA A 180 0.17 -2.34 17.39
C ALA A 180 1.67 -1.97 17.49
N ILE A 181 2.41 -2.66 18.36
CA ILE A 181 3.85 -2.46 18.58
C ILE A 181 4.64 -2.89 17.33
N PHE A 182 4.26 -4.01 16.71
CA PHE A 182 4.82 -4.46 15.45
C PHE A 182 4.64 -3.41 14.34
N SER A 183 3.42 -2.90 14.17
CA SER A 183 3.10 -1.87 13.18
C SER A 183 3.85 -0.56 13.43
N ALA A 184 3.94 -0.13 14.70
CA ALA A 184 4.74 1.04 15.08
C ALA A 184 6.23 0.81 14.76
N SER A 185 6.76 -0.37 15.09
CA SER A 185 8.15 -0.74 14.79
C SER A 185 8.43 -0.74 13.29
N LEU A 186 7.52 -1.25 12.46
CA LEU A 186 7.60 -1.18 11.00
C LEU A 186 7.75 0.27 10.51
N PHE A 187 6.90 1.17 11.00
CA PHE A 187 6.95 2.58 10.62
C PHE A 187 8.23 3.26 11.11
N LEU A 188 8.69 2.94 12.32
CA LEU A 188 9.95 3.45 12.84
C LEU A 188 11.13 2.99 11.98
N CYS A 189 11.19 1.71 11.63
CA CYS A 189 12.21 1.15 10.73
C CYS A 189 12.15 1.76 9.32
N ALA A 190 10.95 2.02 8.78
CA ALA A 190 10.79 2.71 7.50
C ALA A 190 11.30 4.16 7.56
N MET A 191 11.00 4.88 8.65
CA MET A 191 11.48 6.24 8.87
C MET A 191 13.02 6.29 8.99
N THR A 192 13.61 5.43 9.82
CA THR A 192 15.08 5.38 10.01
C THR A 192 15.79 4.99 8.72
N THR A 193 15.25 4.02 7.97
CA THR A 193 15.76 3.67 6.64
C THR A 193 15.72 4.87 5.69
N GLY A 194 14.65 5.68 5.74
CA GLY A 194 14.55 6.90 4.94
C GLY A 194 15.59 7.94 5.31
N LEU A 195 15.84 8.14 6.60
CA LEU A 195 16.91 9.03 7.10
C LEU A 195 18.28 8.55 6.63
N ILE A 196 18.56 7.24 6.69
CA ILE A 196 19.78 6.65 6.14
C ILE A 196 19.85 6.91 4.63
N ALA A 197 18.76 6.67 3.89
CA ALA A 197 18.73 6.92 2.45
C ALA A 197 19.03 8.39 2.09
N LEU A 198 18.72 9.35 2.97
CA LEU A 198 19.08 10.75 2.76
C LEU A 198 20.59 10.99 2.74
N THR A 199 21.36 10.23 3.52
CA THR A 199 22.82 10.37 3.59
C THR A 199 23.54 9.66 2.45
N LEU A 200 22.91 8.67 1.81
CA LEU A 200 23.57 7.86 0.77
C LEU A 200 23.91 8.65 -0.51
N THR A 201 23.01 9.49 -1.03
CA THR A 201 23.22 10.17 -2.32
C THR A 201 23.46 11.67 -2.18
N ARG A 202 24.33 12.25 -3.02
CA ARG A 202 24.59 13.70 -3.03
C ARG A 202 23.31 14.51 -3.24
N LYS A 203 22.45 14.07 -4.17
CA LYS A 203 21.16 14.71 -4.45
C LYS A 203 20.28 14.76 -3.21
N ASN A 204 20.22 13.68 -2.42
CA ASN A 204 19.45 13.65 -1.20
C ASN A 204 20.01 14.63 -0.16
N ARG A 205 21.33 14.60 0.05
CA ARG A 205 22.02 15.45 1.04
C ARG A 205 21.85 16.95 0.77
N THR A 206 21.84 17.36 -0.49
CA THR A 206 21.76 18.79 -0.86
C THR A 206 20.33 19.29 -1.04
N THR A 207 19.31 18.42 -0.96
CA THR A 207 17.92 18.85 -1.09
C THR A 207 17.43 19.36 0.27
N PRO A 208 17.08 20.65 0.43
CA PRO A 208 16.64 21.17 1.72
C PRO A 208 15.27 20.60 2.09
N ILE A 209 15.07 20.31 3.38
CA ILE A 209 13.75 19.99 3.92
C ILE A 209 12.92 21.28 3.91
N LYS A 210 11.84 21.28 3.12
CA LYS A 210 10.91 22.41 3.02
C LYS A 210 9.69 22.12 3.88
N LEU A 211 9.04 23.15 4.43
CA LEU A 211 7.78 23.02 5.18
C LEU A 211 6.71 22.25 4.39
N LYS A 212 6.65 22.43 3.07
CA LYS A 212 5.75 21.67 2.18
C LYS A 212 5.94 20.15 2.27
N ALA A 213 7.17 19.68 2.52
CA ALA A 213 7.45 18.26 2.70
C ALA A 213 6.97 17.74 4.05
N VAL A 214 7.06 18.55 5.10
CA VAL A 214 6.50 18.24 6.43
C VAL A 214 4.97 18.13 6.31
N ILE A 215 4.32 19.14 5.73
CA ILE A 215 2.86 19.15 5.50
C ILE A 215 2.46 17.94 4.64
N GLY A 216 3.18 17.67 3.55
CA GLY A 216 2.94 16.49 2.71
C GLY A 216 3.08 15.18 3.47
N GLY A 217 4.02 15.10 4.41
CA GLY A 217 4.18 13.97 5.30
C GLY A 217 3.04 13.81 6.30
N PHE A 218 2.52 14.90 6.90
CA PHE A 218 1.32 14.85 7.74
C PHE A 218 0.09 14.40 6.95
N CYS A 219 -0.13 15.01 5.77
CA CYS A 219 -1.24 14.65 4.88
C CYS A 219 -1.17 13.20 4.41
N LEU A 220 0.01 12.57 4.42
CA LEU A 220 0.19 11.18 4.05
C LEU A 220 0.15 10.24 5.27
N GLY A 221 0.79 10.61 6.37
CA GLY A 221 0.93 9.83 7.60
C GLY A 221 -0.38 9.58 8.33
N ILE A 222 -1.21 10.62 8.46
CA ILE A 222 -2.51 10.48 9.12
C ILE A 222 -3.40 9.47 8.36
N PRO A 223 -3.64 9.61 7.04
CA PRO A 223 -4.43 8.63 6.31
C PRO A 223 -3.76 7.26 6.21
N ASN A 224 -2.42 7.19 6.18
CA ASN A 224 -1.71 5.92 6.15
C ASN A 224 -2.00 5.08 7.40
N TYR A 225 -1.86 5.65 8.59
CA TYR A 225 -2.20 4.97 9.84
C TYR A 225 -3.69 4.59 9.89
N PHE A 226 -4.58 5.57 9.64
CA PHE A 226 -6.02 5.34 9.72
C PHE A 226 -6.56 4.39 8.66
N SER A 227 -5.89 4.25 7.51
CA SER A 227 -6.29 3.28 6.48
C SER A 227 -6.27 1.86 7.01
N ILE A 228 -5.23 1.51 7.78
CA ILE A 228 -5.05 0.19 8.39
C ILE A 228 -5.96 0.06 9.61
N TYR A 229 -5.97 1.05 10.51
CA TYR A 229 -6.79 1.02 11.72
C TYR A 229 -8.29 0.84 11.40
N PHE A 230 -8.82 1.63 10.47
CA PHE A 230 -10.22 1.52 10.07
C PHE A 230 -10.50 0.25 9.28
N PHE A 231 -9.52 -0.28 8.54
CA PHE A 231 -9.68 -1.55 7.84
C PHE A 231 -9.84 -2.71 8.83
N ILE A 232 -8.98 -2.81 9.84
CA ILE A 232 -9.07 -3.84 10.89
C ILE A 232 -10.42 -3.74 11.62
N ASN A 233 -10.85 -2.52 11.98
CA ASN A 233 -12.17 -2.33 12.59
C ASN A 233 -13.33 -2.65 11.64
N ALA A 234 -13.14 -2.51 10.33
CA ALA A 234 -14.14 -2.89 9.34
C ALA A 234 -14.28 -4.41 9.19
N LEU A 235 -13.21 -5.18 9.40
CA LEU A 235 -13.26 -6.65 9.39
C LEU A 235 -14.12 -7.18 10.56
N ARG A 236 -14.13 -6.49 11.70
CA ARG A 236 -14.92 -6.87 12.88
C ARG A 236 -16.42 -6.58 12.78
N ILE A 237 -16.94 -6.27 11.58
CA ILE A 237 -18.36 -5.99 11.38
C ILE A 237 -19.13 -7.31 11.24
N GLU A 238 -19.93 -7.67 12.25
CA GLU A 238 -20.68 -8.94 12.29
C GLU A 238 -21.62 -9.19 11.10
N THR A 239 -22.13 -8.13 10.47
CA THR A 239 -23.10 -8.26 9.35
C THR A 239 -22.47 -8.64 8.01
N LEU A 240 -21.14 -8.59 7.89
CA LEU A 240 -20.42 -8.90 6.65
C LEU A 240 -19.35 -9.96 6.94
N SER A 241 -19.10 -10.84 5.98
CA SER A 241 -17.92 -11.71 6.05
C SER A 241 -16.65 -10.92 5.78
N ASP A 242 -15.51 -11.37 6.33
CA ASP A 242 -14.19 -10.76 6.11
C ASP A 242 -13.87 -10.62 4.62
N SER A 243 -14.19 -11.66 3.82
CA SER A 243 -14.07 -11.63 2.36
C SER A 243 -14.91 -10.53 1.73
N ALA A 244 -16.16 -10.33 2.16
CA ALA A 244 -17.00 -9.27 1.64
C ALA A 244 -16.44 -7.88 1.98
N VAL A 245 -15.97 -7.66 3.22
CA VAL A 245 -15.33 -6.42 3.64
C VAL A 245 -14.08 -6.14 2.81
N PHE A 246 -13.25 -7.16 2.59
CA PHE A 246 -12.04 -7.07 1.79
C PHE A 246 -12.34 -6.66 0.33
N ILE A 247 -13.28 -7.35 -0.33
CA ILE A 247 -13.70 -7.05 -1.71
C ILE A 247 -14.23 -5.61 -1.78
N LEU A 248 -15.17 -5.25 -0.91
CA LEU A 248 -15.78 -3.93 -0.91
C LEU A 248 -14.74 -2.83 -0.71
N ASN A 249 -13.81 -3.01 0.22
CA ASN A 249 -12.75 -2.05 0.46
C ASN A 249 -11.85 -1.88 -0.78
N SER A 250 -11.32 -2.98 -1.31
CA SER A 250 -10.35 -2.96 -2.40
C SER A 250 -10.96 -2.44 -3.71
N VAL A 251 -12.16 -2.89 -4.06
CA VAL A 251 -12.88 -2.41 -5.26
C VAL A 251 -13.22 -0.93 -5.13
N SER A 252 -13.73 -0.50 -3.97
CA SER A 252 -14.09 0.90 -3.73
C SER A 252 -12.87 1.82 -3.80
N ILE A 253 -11.73 1.39 -3.24
CA ILE A 253 -10.48 2.15 -3.30
C ILE A 253 -10.03 2.33 -4.75
N VAL A 254 -10.05 1.26 -5.57
CA VAL A 254 -9.66 1.30 -7.00
C VAL A 254 -10.61 2.19 -7.80
N LEU A 255 -11.92 2.08 -7.58
CA LEU A 255 -12.90 2.90 -8.30
C LEU A 255 -12.80 4.36 -7.88
N LEU A 256 -12.76 4.66 -6.58
CA LEU A 256 -12.72 6.03 -6.07
C LEU A 256 -11.41 6.73 -6.44
N SER A 257 -10.26 6.05 -6.35
CA SER A 257 -8.97 6.60 -6.80
C SER A 257 -8.98 6.92 -8.29
N THR A 258 -9.57 6.04 -9.10
CA THR A 258 -9.71 6.21 -10.55
C THR A 258 -10.60 7.41 -10.86
N LEU A 259 -11.77 7.51 -10.22
CA LEU A 259 -12.69 8.64 -10.42
C LEU A 259 -12.05 9.96 -10.00
N ILE A 260 -11.36 10.01 -8.86
CA ILE A 260 -10.63 11.21 -8.43
C ILE A 260 -9.49 11.53 -9.41
N GLY A 261 -8.77 10.53 -9.92
CA GLY A 261 -7.77 10.71 -10.98
C GLY A 261 -8.36 11.41 -12.20
N ILE A 262 -9.54 10.99 -12.66
CA ILE A 262 -10.23 11.58 -13.81
C ILE A 262 -10.71 13.01 -13.49
N PHE A 263 -11.48 13.18 -12.42
CA PHE A 263 -12.18 14.45 -12.15
C PHE A 263 -11.29 15.52 -11.52
N ALA A 264 -10.43 15.18 -10.56
CA ALA A 264 -9.59 16.14 -9.85
C ALA A 264 -8.25 16.41 -10.54
N PHE A 265 -7.72 15.41 -11.28
CA PHE A 265 -6.39 15.49 -11.90
C PHE A 265 -6.41 15.40 -13.43
N GLY A 266 -7.60 15.27 -14.05
CA GLY A 266 -7.74 15.26 -15.51
C GLY A 266 -7.13 14.04 -16.18
N GLU A 267 -7.02 12.90 -15.48
CA GLU A 267 -6.50 11.66 -16.06
C GLU A 267 -7.40 11.15 -17.18
N LYS A 268 -6.80 10.89 -18.35
CA LYS A 268 -7.50 10.34 -19.51
C LYS A 268 -7.22 8.84 -19.61
N LEU A 269 -8.24 8.04 -19.34
CA LEU A 269 -8.17 6.59 -19.48
C LEU A 269 -8.62 6.18 -20.88
N ILE A 270 -7.85 5.29 -21.50
CA ILE A 270 -8.27 4.64 -22.75
C ILE A 270 -9.20 3.46 -22.45
N PRO A 271 -10.02 2.99 -23.41
CA PRO A 271 -10.91 1.84 -23.22
C PRO A 271 -10.19 0.61 -22.65
N LYS A 272 -8.93 0.38 -23.05
CA LYS A 272 -8.10 -0.71 -22.50
C LYS A 272 -7.88 -0.60 -20.99
N ASN A 273 -7.76 0.60 -20.43
CA ASN A 273 -7.60 0.78 -18.99
C ASN A 273 -8.91 0.47 -18.25
N TRP A 274 -10.06 0.84 -18.82
CA TRP A 274 -11.37 0.47 -18.27
C TRP A 274 -11.57 -1.04 -18.23
N ILE A 275 -11.20 -1.75 -19.31
CA ILE A 275 -11.19 -3.21 -19.33
C ILE A 275 -10.27 -3.74 -18.23
N GLY A 276 -9.06 -3.17 -18.09
CA GLY A 276 -8.14 -3.56 -17.04
C GLY A 276 -8.72 -3.39 -15.63
N ILE A 277 -9.44 -2.28 -15.35
CA ILE A 277 -10.11 -2.06 -14.07
C ILE A 277 -11.24 -3.09 -13.86
N ALA A 278 -12.05 -3.36 -14.88
CA ALA A 278 -13.09 -4.39 -14.79
C ALA A 278 -12.49 -5.77 -14.49
N VAL A 279 -11.39 -6.13 -15.17
CA VAL A 279 -10.66 -7.38 -14.92
C VAL A 279 -10.08 -7.43 -13.50
N ALA A 280 -9.58 -6.30 -12.98
CA ALA A 280 -9.10 -6.20 -11.59
C ALA A 280 -10.22 -6.49 -10.58
N ILE A 281 -11.42 -5.97 -10.81
CA ILE A 281 -12.58 -6.21 -9.94
C ILE A 281 -12.97 -7.69 -9.97
N VAL A 282 -13.06 -8.28 -11.17
CA VAL A 282 -13.36 -9.72 -11.31
C VAL A 282 -12.30 -10.58 -10.62
N SER A 283 -11.01 -10.21 -10.77
CA SER A 283 -9.90 -10.88 -10.08
C SER A 283 -10.05 -10.85 -8.57
N LEU A 284 -10.32 -9.68 -7.96
CA LEU A 284 -10.55 -9.55 -6.52
C LEU A 284 -11.71 -10.40 -6.03
N VAL A 285 -12.82 -10.40 -6.77
CA VAL A 285 -14.01 -11.17 -6.42
C VAL A 285 -13.69 -12.67 -6.45
N LEU A 286 -13.01 -13.16 -7.49
CA LEU A 286 -12.63 -14.56 -7.58
C LEU A 286 -11.64 -14.97 -6.49
N ILE A 287 -10.62 -14.15 -6.25
CA ILE A 287 -9.62 -14.47 -5.23
C ILE A 287 -10.28 -14.51 -3.85
N SER A 288 -11.15 -13.55 -3.53
CA SER A 288 -11.70 -13.43 -2.18
C SER A 288 -12.91 -14.31 -1.90
N LEU A 289 -13.75 -14.63 -2.89
CA LEU A 289 -14.90 -15.54 -2.69
C LEU A 289 -14.45 -17.00 -2.54
N PHE A 290 -13.37 -17.36 -3.20
CA PHE A 290 -12.83 -18.72 -3.15
C PHE A 290 -11.68 -18.85 -2.17
N ASN A 291 -11.34 -17.78 -1.42
CA ASN A 291 -10.30 -17.80 -0.40
C ASN A 291 -10.69 -18.67 0.78
#